data_AF-A0A7C4D1A9-F1
#
_entry.id   AF-A0A7C4D1A9-F1
#
_cell.length_a   1.000
_cell.length_b   1.000
_cell.length_c   1.000
_cell.angle_alpha   90.00
_cell.angle_beta   90.00
_cell.angle_gamma   90.00
#
_symmetry.space_group_name_H-M   'P 1'
#
loop_
_entity.id
_entity.type
_entity.pdbx_description
1 polymer ?
#
loop_
_entity_poly.entity_id
_entity_poly.type
_entity_poly.pdbx_seq_one_letter_code
_entity_poly.pdbx_strand_id
1 'polypeptide(L)'
;MYTVRELVSLLGVSTENQVRNRIEAIRDLLLPHLRRGPNNQLLLTEEGLRLLRDLQALCETGHTLKEAAHILRFRHESAEKTFSASSQETGKNRVKPLGGEGEEGWQALLLHLAQEVRDLAERVRLLEARLQAHAGQKAWWERWRDLKIA
;
A
#
# COMPACT_ATOMS: atom_id res chain seq x y z
N MET A 1 12.59 -20.57 13.48
CA MET A 1 11.64 -19.53 13.92
C MET A 1 12.44 -18.30 14.29
N TYR A 2 11.87 -17.12 14.09
CA TYR A 2 12.56 -15.84 14.26
C TYR A 2 11.94 -15.03 15.39
N THR A 3 12.80 -14.46 16.21
CA THR A 3 12.44 -13.49 17.26
C THR A 3 12.27 -12.09 16.65
N VAL A 4 11.57 -11.20 17.36
CA VAL A 4 11.42 -9.79 16.94
C VAL A 4 12.77 -9.12 16.68
N ARG A 5 13.80 -9.46 17.46
CA ARG A 5 15.16 -8.93 17.29
C ARG A 5 15.80 -9.35 15.98
N GLU A 6 15.70 -10.63 15.63
CA GLU A 6 16.21 -11.14 14.36
C GLU A 6 15.45 -10.54 13.18
N LEU A 7 14.14 -10.33 13.32
CA LEU A 7 13.31 -9.70 12.29
C LEU A 7 13.73 -8.26 11.98
N VAL A 8 14.29 -7.52 12.94
CA VAL A 8 14.83 -6.16 12.68
C VAL A 8 15.89 -6.22 11.59
N SER A 9 16.83 -7.15 11.72
CA SER A 9 17.93 -7.32 10.76
C SER A 9 17.43 -7.88 9.43
N LEU A 10 16.51 -8.85 9.46
CA LEU A 10 16.01 -9.52 8.26
C LEU A 10 15.08 -8.65 7.40
N LEU A 11 14.40 -7.67 8.00
CA LEU A 11 13.50 -6.75 7.31
C LEU A 11 14.17 -5.41 6.99
N GLY A 12 15.44 -5.20 7.38
CA GLY A 12 16.16 -3.94 7.16
C GLY A 12 15.55 -2.74 7.88
N VAL A 13 14.79 -2.97 8.97
CA VAL A 13 14.16 -1.91 9.76
C VAL A 13 15.06 -1.52 10.93
N SER A 14 14.89 -0.32 11.47
CA SER A 14 15.80 0.23 12.47
C SER A 14 15.45 -0.17 13.90
N THR A 15 14.18 -0.49 14.19
CA THR A 15 13.72 -0.72 15.57
C THR A 15 12.77 -1.90 15.70
N GLU A 16 12.76 -2.55 16.88
CA GLU A 16 11.79 -3.60 17.21
C GLU A 16 10.34 -3.09 17.12
N ASN A 17 10.09 -1.82 17.45
CA ASN A 17 8.75 -1.21 17.34
C ASN A 17 8.25 -1.16 15.90
N GLN A 18 9.12 -0.90 14.93
CA GLN A 18 8.76 -0.93 13.51
C GLN A 18 8.38 -2.34 13.05
N VAL A 19 9.03 -3.38 13.59
CA VAL A 19 8.64 -4.78 13.36
C VAL A 19 7.27 -5.06 13.98
N ARG A 20 7.06 -4.65 15.23
CA ARG A 20 5.77 -4.85 15.94
C ARG A 20 4.62 -4.16 15.21
N ASN A 21 4.81 -2.93 14.74
CA ASN A 21 3.78 -2.21 13.98
C ASN A 21 3.42 -2.93 12.66
N ARG A 22 4.42 -3.50 11.97
CA ARG A 22 4.20 -4.32 10.77
C ARG A 22 3.46 -5.61 11.09
N ILE A 23 3.82 -6.27 12.19
CA ILE A 23 3.12 -7.48 12.66
C ILE A 23 1.66 -7.16 12.97
N GLU A 24 1.37 -6.07 13.68
CA GLU A 24 -0.01 -5.68 13.99
C GLU A 24 -0.80 -5.31 12.72
N ALA A 25 -0.16 -4.67 11.73
CA ALA A 25 -0.81 -4.26 10.50
C ALA A 25 -1.38 -5.43 9.67
N ILE A 26 -0.76 -6.62 9.74
CA ILE A 26 -1.19 -7.85 9.05
C ILE A 26 -1.41 -9.01 10.03
N ARG A 27 -1.76 -8.71 11.28
CA ARG A 27 -1.84 -9.72 12.35
C ARG A 27 -2.79 -10.85 12.03
N ASP A 28 -3.92 -10.53 11.43
CA ASP A 28 -4.93 -11.47 10.94
C ASP A 28 -4.32 -12.54 10.02
N LEU A 29 -3.45 -12.14 9.10
CA LEU A 29 -2.73 -13.06 8.20
C LEU A 29 -1.59 -13.80 8.92
N LEU A 30 -0.97 -13.18 9.93
CA LEU A 30 0.16 -13.77 10.66
C LEU A 30 -0.24 -14.71 11.79
N LEU A 31 -1.49 -14.68 12.27
CA LEU A 31 -1.96 -15.51 13.40
C LEU A 31 -1.56 -17.00 13.28
N PRO A 32 -1.71 -17.67 12.11
CA PRO A 32 -1.31 -19.07 11.96
C PRO A 32 0.20 -19.31 12.12
N HIS A 33 1.01 -18.28 11.85
CA HIS A 33 2.47 -18.29 11.80
C HIS A 33 3.13 -17.69 13.05
N LEU A 34 2.34 -17.18 14.00
CA LEU A 34 2.80 -16.63 15.27
C LEU A 34 2.79 -17.70 16.36
N ARG A 35 3.87 -17.75 17.13
CA ARG A 35 4.04 -18.63 18.28
C ARG A 35 4.58 -17.85 19.48
N ARG A 36 4.31 -18.37 20.67
CA ARG A 36 4.91 -17.86 21.92
C ARG A 36 6.07 -18.76 22.31
N GLY A 37 7.24 -18.15 22.48
CA GLY A 37 8.45 -18.80 22.95
C GLY A 37 8.63 -18.67 24.47
N PRO A 38 9.80 -19.09 24.98
CA PRO A 38 10.19 -18.89 26.37
C PRO A 38 10.07 -17.41 26.77
N ASN A 39 9.67 -17.13 28.02
CA ASN A 39 9.48 -15.76 28.51
C ASN A 39 8.46 -14.93 27.70
N ASN A 40 7.44 -15.58 27.14
CA ASN A 40 6.38 -14.94 26.33
C ASN A 40 6.91 -14.19 25.09
N GLN A 41 8.10 -14.56 24.61
CA GLN A 41 8.68 -13.98 23.41
C GLN A 41 7.82 -14.31 22.18
N LEU A 42 7.69 -13.34 21.28
CA LEU A 42 7.00 -13.56 20.02
C LEU A 42 7.97 -14.25 19.04
N LEU A 43 7.56 -15.40 18.53
CA LEU A 43 8.27 -16.18 17.54
C LEU A 43 7.46 -16.25 16.24
N LEU A 44 8.14 -16.10 15.11
CA LEU A 44 7.54 -16.14 13.78
C LEU A 44 8.12 -17.31 12.97
N THR A 45 7.28 -18.01 12.21
CA THR A 45 7.77 -19.04 11.26
C THR A 45 8.40 -18.42 10.01
N GLU A 46 8.99 -19.25 9.15
CA GLU A 46 9.54 -18.81 7.86
C GLU A 46 8.45 -18.24 6.95
N GLU A 47 7.28 -18.87 6.92
CA GLU A 47 6.12 -18.40 6.14
C GLU A 47 5.64 -17.03 6.63
N GLY A 48 5.59 -16.82 7.95
CA GLY A 48 5.29 -15.51 8.52
C GLY A 48 6.34 -14.46 8.16
N LEU A 49 7.62 -14.83 8.10
CA LEU A 49 8.68 -13.93 7.63
C LEU A 49 8.50 -13.56 6.16
N ARG A 50 8.09 -14.50 5.30
CA ARG A 50 7.79 -14.21 3.89
C ARG A 50 6.68 -13.17 3.75
N LEU A 51 5.58 -13.30 4.51
CA LEU A 51 4.51 -12.31 4.52
C LEU A 51 4.99 -10.91 4.95
N LEU A 52 5.88 -10.83 5.95
CA LEU A 52 6.47 -9.55 6.35
C LEU A 52 7.42 -8.98 5.30
N ARG A 53 8.15 -9.82 4.54
CA ARG A 53 8.97 -9.38 3.42
C ARG A 53 8.11 -8.85 2.26
N ASP A 54 7.00 -9.52 1.95
CA ASP A 54 6.06 -9.07 0.93
C ASP A 54 5.44 -7.71 1.31
N LEU A 55 5.07 -7.54 2.59
CA LEU A 55 4.61 -6.26 3.12
C LEU A 55 5.68 -5.17 3.00
N GLN A 56 6.94 -5.50 3.31
CA GLN A 56 8.07 -4.57 3.23
C GLN A 56 8.35 -4.16 1.77
N ALA A 57 8.33 -5.11 0.83
CA ALA A 57 8.47 -4.83 -0.59
C ALA A 57 7.36 -3.88 -1.11
N LEU A 58 6.12 -4.07 -0.67
CA LEU A 58 5.02 -3.16 -1.00
C LEU A 58 5.26 -1.75 -0.42
N CYS A 59 5.77 -1.65 0.81
CA CYS A 59 6.15 -0.34 1.38
C CYS A 59 7.26 0.34 0.56
N GLU A 60 8.25 -0.42 0.09
CA GLU A 60 9.37 0.10 -0.71
C GLU A 60 8.95 0.64 -2.08
N THR A 61 7.83 0.15 -2.62
CA THR A 61 7.22 0.71 -3.85
C THR A 61 6.47 2.03 -3.63
N GLY A 62 6.50 2.59 -2.41
CA GLY A 62 5.88 3.87 -2.07
C GLY A 62 4.48 3.78 -1.48
N HIS A 63 3.93 2.57 -1.29
CA HIS A 63 2.66 2.40 -0.59
C HIS A 63 2.84 2.65 0.91
N THR A 64 1.81 3.23 1.54
CA THR A 64 1.75 3.29 2.99
C THR A 64 1.59 1.89 3.58
N LEU A 65 1.99 1.72 4.85
CA LEU A 65 1.84 0.44 5.56
C LEU A 65 0.40 -0.11 5.52
N LYS A 66 -0.59 0.79 5.57
CA LYS A 66 -2.02 0.43 5.52
C LYS A 66 -2.44 -0.07 4.14
N GLU A 67 -2.03 0.62 3.09
CA GLU A 67 -2.30 0.21 1.70
C GLU A 67 -1.61 -1.10 1.37
N ALA A 68 -0.34 -1.24 1.75
CA ALA A 68 0.42 -2.48 1.60
C ALA A 68 -0.28 -3.67 2.30
N ALA A 69 -0.79 -3.46 3.51
CA ALA A 69 -1.56 -4.49 4.24
C ALA A 69 -2.87 -4.86 3.53
N HIS A 70 -3.61 -3.88 2.99
CA HIS A 70 -4.82 -4.16 2.21
C HIS A 70 -4.53 -4.94 0.93
N ILE A 71 -3.48 -4.57 0.19
CA ILE A 71 -3.04 -5.28 -1.02
C ILE A 71 -2.67 -6.72 -0.67
N LEU A 72 -1.94 -6.93 0.44
CA LEU A 72 -1.53 -8.26 0.86
C LEU A 72 -2.73 -9.16 1.20
N ARG A 73 -3.74 -8.63 1.91
CA ARG A 73 -5.00 -9.36 2.18
C ARG A 73 -5.73 -9.73 0.90
N PHE A 74 -5.89 -8.78 -0.01
CA PHE A 74 -6.55 -9.02 -1.29
C PHE A 74 -5.86 -10.12 -2.10
N ARG A 75 -4.52 -10.15 -2.11
CA ARG A 75 -3.74 -11.21 -2.76
C ARG A 75 -3.98 -12.57 -2.11
N HIS A 76 -4.01 -12.64 -0.78
CA HIS A 76 -4.24 -13.88 -0.05
C HIS A 76 -5.65 -14.44 -0.28
N GLU A 77 -6.68 -13.59 -0.19
CA GLU A 77 -8.07 -13.98 -0.46
C GLU A 77 -8.26 -14.46 -1.92
N SER A 78 -7.59 -13.82 -2.87
CA SER A 78 -7.64 -14.21 -4.28
C SER A 78 -6.97 -15.56 -4.52
N ALA A 79 -5.85 -15.83 -3.84
CA ALA A 79 -5.17 -17.12 -3.91
C ALA A 79 -6.06 -18.25 -3.36
N GLU A 80 -6.69 -18.06 -2.19
CA GLU A 80 -7.59 -19.06 -1.59
C GLU A 80 -8.78 -19.41 -2.50
N LYS A 81 -9.39 -18.41 -3.16
CA LYS A 81 -10.47 -18.64 -4.13
C LYS A 81 -10.02 -19.48 -5.32
N THR A 82 -8.78 -19.28 -5.78
CA THR A 82 -8.21 -20.03 -6.91
C THR A 82 -7.88 -21.48 -6.51
N PHE A 83 -7.35 -21.69 -5.30
CA PHE A 83 -7.09 -23.04 -4.77
C PHE A 83 -8.38 -23.84 -4.53
N SER A 84 -9.42 -23.21 -3.97
CA SER A 84 -10.73 -23.84 -3.78
C SER A 84 -11.40 -24.21 -5.11
N ALA A 85 -11.23 -23.39 -6.16
CA ALA A 85 -11.71 -23.70 -7.50
C ALA A 85 -10.98 -24.92 -8.12
N SER A 86 -9.67 -25.06 -7.88
CA SER A 86 -8.86 -26.15 -8.45
C SER A 86 -9.09 -27.55 -7.83
N SER A 87 -9.61 -27.63 -6.60
CA SER A 87 -9.88 -28.91 -5.92
C SER A 87 -11.21 -29.58 -6.33
N GLN A 88 -12.00 -28.97 -7.22
CA GLN A 88 -13.28 -29.53 -7.69
C GLN A 88 -13.31 -29.91 -9.19
N GLU A 89 -12.20 -29.84 -9.92
CA GLU A 89 -12.20 -30.23 -11.34
C GLU A 89 -11.84 -31.71 -11.57
N THR A 90 -12.70 -32.58 -11.05
CA THR A 90 -13.12 -33.78 -11.79
C THR A 90 -14.63 -33.72 -11.94
N GLY A 91 -15.07 -33.04 -12.99
CA GLY A 91 -16.49 -32.95 -13.30
C GLY A 91 -16.77 -31.74 -14.16
N LYS A 92 -16.88 -31.96 -15.47
CA LYS A 92 -17.46 -31.02 -16.42
C LYS A 92 -18.72 -30.39 -15.82
N ASN A 93 -18.65 -29.11 -15.44
CA ASN A 93 -19.85 -28.32 -15.32
C ASN A 93 -19.58 -26.91 -15.84
N ARG A 94 -20.33 -26.58 -16.89
CA ARG A 94 -20.36 -25.26 -17.51
C ARG A 94 -20.51 -24.20 -16.41
N VAL A 95 -19.49 -23.36 -16.27
CA VAL A 95 -19.60 -22.11 -15.53
C VAL A 95 -20.67 -21.28 -16.23
N LYS A 96 -21.84 -21.18 -15.60
CA LYS A 96 -22.73 -20.04 -15.78
C LYS A 96 -22.04 -18.89 -15.03
N PRO A 97 -21.55 -17.83 -15.70
CA PRO A 97 -21.00 -16.70 -14.96
C PRO A 97 -22.13 -16.11 -14.12
N LEU A 98 -21.93 -16.10 -12.79
CA LEU A 98 -22.76 -15.26 -11.93
C LEU A 98 -22.50 -13.81 -12.37
N GLY A 99 -23.59 -13.12 -12.76
CA GLY A 99 -23.60 -11.74 -13.23
C GLY A 99 -22.83 -10.80 -12.30
N GLY A 100 -22.16 -9.79 -12.82
CA GLY A 100 -22.73 -8.75 -13.70
C GLY A 100 -22.78 -7.40 -12.98
N GLU A 101 -22.67 -7.37 -11.64
CA GLU A 101 -22.73 -6.12 -10.87
C GLU A 101 -21.41 -5.72 -10.20
N GLY A 102 -20.55 -6.70 -9.85
CA GLY A 102 -19.27 -6.43 -9.16
C GLY A 102 -18.14 -5.94 -10.07
N GLU A 103 -18.08 -6.45 -11.32
CA GLU A 103 -17.05 -6.04 -12.28
C GLU A 103 -17.32 -4.63 -12.84
N GLU A 104 -18.60 -4.30 -13.07
CA GLU A 104 -19.00 -2.96 -13.53
C GLU A 104 -18.75 -1.89 -12.46
N GLY A 105 -19.03 -2.20 -11.19
CA GLY A 105 -18.80 -1.26 -10.07
C GLY A 105 -17.32 -0.92 -9.85
N TRP A 106 -16.43 -1.91 -9.93
CA TRP A 106 -15.00 -1.66 -9.80
C TRP A 106 -14.43 -0.91 -11.01
N GLN A 107 -14.88 -1.22 -12.23
CA GLN A 107 -14.53 -0.47 -13.43
C GLN A 107 -15.00 0.98 -13.35
N ALA A 108 -16.22 1.24 -12.87
CA ALA A 108 -16.74 2.58 -12.67
C ALA A 108 -15.91 3.39 -11.65
N LEU A 109 -15.52 2.76 -10.54
CA LEU A 109 -14.66 3.39 -9.54
C LEU A 109 -13.27 3.71 -10.11
N LEU A 110 -12.66 2.80 -10.87
CA LEU A 110 -11.38 3.04 -11.54
C LEU A 110 -11.46 4.18 -12.55
N LEU A 111 -12.53 4.23 -13.35
CA LEU A 111 -12.75 5.30 -14.31
C LEU A 111 -12.91 6.66 -13.61
N HIS A 112 -13.67 6.69 -12.52
CA HIS A 112 -13.82 7.90 -11.70
C HIS A 112 -12.49 8.34 -11.09
N LEU A 113 -11.74 7.44 -10.46
CA LEU A 113 -10.41 7.76 -9.89
C LEU A 113 -9.43 8.24 -10.96
N ALA A 114 -9.41 7.60 -12.14
CA ALA A 114 -8.57 8.03 -13.25
C ALA A 114 -8.96 9.43 -13.75
N GLN A 115 -10.25 9.78 -13.71
CA GLN A 115 -10.72 11.12 -14.02
C GLN A 115 -10.25 12.14 -12.98
N GLU A 116 -10.43 11.85 -11.68
CA GLU A 116 -9.99 12.73 -10.59
C GLU A 116 -8.48 12.98 -10.65
N VAL A 117 -7.67 11.95 -10.93
CA VAL A 117 -6.21 12.09 -11.09
C VAL A 117 -5.87 12.99 -12.28
N ARG A 118 -6.57 12.88 -13.41
CA ARG A 118 -6.38 13.77 -14.57
C ARG A 118 -6.73 15.21 -14.22
N ASP A 119 -7.87 15.43 -13.57
CA ASP A 119 -8.33 16.77 -13.19
C ASP A 119 -7.37 17.43 -12.19
N LEU A 120 -6.86 16.67 -11.23
CA LEU A 120 -5.84 17.15 -10.29
C LEU A 120 -4.52 17.47 -10.99
N ALA A 121 -4.04 16.59 -11.88
CA ALA A 121 -2.82 16.83 -12.65
C ALA A 121 -2.93 18.11 -13.50
N GLU A 122 -4.08 18.35 -14.11
CA GLU A 122 -4.32 19.58 -14.89
C GLU A 122 -4.33 20.83 -13.99
N ARG A 123 -4.97 20.75 -12.82
CA ARG A 123 -4.95 21.86 -11.85
C ARG A 123 -3.53 22.17 -11.37
N VAL A 124 -2.74 21.15 -11.06
CA VAL A 124 -1.33 21.33 -10.69
C VAL A 124 -0.56 21.99 -11.82
N ARG A 125 -0.69 21.50 -13.06
CA ARG A 125 -0.04 22.10 -14.23
C ARG A 125 -0.40 23.58 -14.41
N LEU A 126 -1.67 23.94 -14.24
CA LEU A 126 -2.12 25.33 -14.33
C LEU A 126 -1.54 26.20 -13.21
N LEU A 127 -1.47 25.67 -11.99
CA LEU A 127 -0.88 26.38 -10.85
C LEU A 127 0.63 26.57 -11.02
N GLU A 128 1.34 25.54 -11.48
CA GLU A 128 2.77 25.62 -11.79
C GLU A 128 3.05 26.62 -12.91
N ALA A 129 2.26 26.62 -13.98
CA ALA A 129 2.37 27.59 -15.06
C ALA A 129 2.11 29.03 -14.57
N ARG A 130 1.13 29.22 -13.67
CA ARG A 130 0.89 30.51 -13.02
C ARG A 130 2.08 30.92 -12.17
N LEU A 131 2.61 30.03 -11.33
CA LEU A 131 3.79 30.33 -10.51
C LEU A 131 5.01 30.68 -11.36
N GLN A 132 5.27 29.94 -12.44
CA GLN A 132 6.36 30.26 -13.38
C GLN A 132 6.17 31.61 -14.08
N ALA A 133 4.94 31.95 -14.48
CA ALA A 133 4.63 33.25 -15.06
C ALA A 133 4.83 34.40 -14.04
N HIS A 134 4.57 34.15 -12.75
CA HIS A 134 4.79 35.13 -11.69
C HIS A 134 6.23 35.15 -11.16
N ALA A 135 7.03 34.11 -11.39
CA ALA A 135 8.43 34.06 -10.97
C ALA A 135 9.32 35.13 -11.63
N GLY A 136 8.88 35.70 -12.77
CA GLY A 136 9.52 36.84 -13.42
C GLY A 136 8.97 38.21 -13.03
N GLN A 137 7.84 38.29 -12.31
CA GLN A 137 7.26 39.54 -11.84
C GLN A 137 7.67 39.76 -10.38
N LYS A 138 8.57 40.73 -10.14
CA LYS A 138 8.87 41.21 -8.77
C LYS A 138 7.55 41.46 -8.06
N ALA A 139 7.39 40.85 -6.89
CA ALA A 139 6.19 41.03 -6.10
C ALA A 139 6.00 42.52 -5.79
N TRP A 140 4.76 42.98 -5.69
CA TRP A 140 4.45 44.41 -5.54
C TRP A 140 5.15 45.04 -4.31
N TRP A 141 5.40 44.25 -3.26
CA TRP A 141 6.16 44.65 -2.07
C TRP A 141 7.68 44.75 -2.30
N GLU A 142 8.26 43.99 -3.22
CA GLU A 142 9.68 44.10 -3.61
C GLU A 142 9.92 45.38 -4.42
N ARG A 143 8.97 45.75 -5.29
CA ARG A 143 9.01 47.01 -6.06
C ARG A 143 8.97 48.25 -5.15
N TRP A 144 8.28 48.15 -4.01
CA TRP A 144 8.25 49.19 -2.98
C TRP A 144 9.55 49.31 -2.19
N ARG A 145 10.34 48.24 -2.10
CA ARG A 145 11.64 48.24 -1.42
C ARG A 145 12.69 49.00 -2.23
N ASP A 146 12.65 48.87 -3.54
CA ASP A 146 13.54 49.56 -4.48
C ASP A 146 13.22 51.06 -4.62
N LEU A 147 12.03 51.51 -4.19
CA LEU A 147 11.60 52.92 -4.22
C LEU A 147 12.10 53.77 -3.03
N LYS A 148 12.86 53.19 -2.09
CA LYS A 148 13.43 53.89 -0.92
C LYS A 148 14.90 54.29 -1.08
N ILE A 149 15.28 54.81 -2.24
CA ILE A 149 16.53 55.56 -2.40
C ILE A 149 16.21 56.86 -3.13
N ALA A 150 15.88 57.89 -2.35
CA ALA A 150 15.96 59.30 -2.69
C ALA A 150 16.33 60.06 -1.42
#